data_AF-A0A0W1KRU5-F1
#
_entry.id   AF-A0A0W1KRU5-F1
#
_cell.length_a   1.000
_cell.length_b   1.000
_cell.length_c   1.000
_cell.angle_alpha   90.00
_cell.angle_beta   90.00
_cell.angle_gamma   90.00
#
_symmetry.space_group_name_H-M   'P 1'
#
loop_
_entity.id
_entity.type
_entity.pdbx_description
1 polymer ?
#
loop_
_entity_poly.entity_id
_entity_poly.type
_entity_poly.pdbx_seq_one_letter_code
_entity_poly.pdbx_strand_id
1 'polypeptide(L)'
;MVRYLLATAILAVSLLSGCGSTPVNLYSDNTMKKKEYNGIKAYKNGLYEQAFNDLKEPAALGYKSAQYTLAFMFLKGQYLDQSTKLGMGWLGVAAEAGVENWSHQYDTFYAAATLEEKQQIDAIVALYIKQFGVKAQNMTCRRSTSARRTFGEIKIDCTKRDGAVTVYEVDTVE
;
A
#
# COMPACT_ATOMS: atom_id res chain seq x y z
N MET A 1 56.76 -54.73 -18.89
CA MET A 1 55.55 -55.11 -19.65
C MET A 1 54.36 -54.46 -18.94
N VAL A 2 53.91 -53.24 -19.29
CA VAL A 2 53.12 -52.81 -20.47
C VAL A 2 51.69 -53.39 -20.49
N ARG A 3 50.74 -52.54 -20.01
CA ARG A 3 49.33 -52.29 -20.44
C ARG A 3 48.28 -53.41 -20.17
N TYR A 4 46.99 -53.18 -19.88
CA TYR A 4 46.03 -52.12 -20.25
C TYR A 4 44.85 -52.00 -19.25
N LEU A 5 44.38 -50.74 -19.08
CA LEU A 5 43.00 -50.21 -19.03
C LEU A 5 41.84 -51.07 -18.51
N LEU A 6 41.02 -50.48 -17.62
CA LEU A 6 39.60 -50.22 -17.88
C LEU A 6 39.15 -49.03 -17.00
N ALA A 7 38.82 -47.92 -17.65
CA ALA A 7 38.23 -46.74 -17.03
C ALA A 7 36.70 -46.87 -17.07
N THR A 8 36.05 -46.96 -15.91
CA THR A 8 34.60 -46.86 -15.80
C THR A 8 34.21 -45.41 -15.50
N ALA A 9 33.72 -44.72 -16.53
CA ALA A 9 33.08 -43.42 -16.40
C ALA A 9 31.73 -43.56 -15.68
N ILE A 10 31.62 -43.05 -14.45
CA ILE A 10 30.33 -42.87 -13.79
C ILE A 10 29.88 -41.44 -14.05
N LEU A 11 28.93 -41.28 -14.98
CA LEU A 11 28.14 -40.06 -15.14
C LEU A 11 27.28 -39.87 -13.88
N ALA A 12 27.79 -39.13 -12.90
CA ALA A 12 26.98 -38.60 -11.82
C ALA A 12 26.25 -37.35 -12.34
N VAL A 13 25.03 -37.57 -12.85
CA VAL A 13 24.04 -36.52 -13.12
C VAL A 13 23.72 -35.83 -11.79
N SER A 14 24.44 -34.75 -11.49
CA SER A 14 24.14 -33.88 -10.36
C SER A 14 23.10 -32.87 -10.82
N LEU A 15 21.85 -33.23 -10.52
CA LEU A 15 20.67 -32.41 -10.31
C LEU A 15 20.84 -30.93 -10.68
N LEU A 16 20.17 -30.53 -11.76
CA LEU A 16 19.79 -29.14 -11.99
C LEU A 16 19.14 -28.63 -10.71
N SER A 17 19.84 -27.77 -9.98
CA SER A 17 19.26 -26.95 -8.92
C SER A 17 18.09 -26.20 -9.54
N GLY A 18 16.88 -26.71 -9.27
CA GLY A 18 15.65 -26.12 -9.73
C GLY A 18 15.68 -24.64 -9.42
N CYS A 19 15.30 -23.84 -10.42
CA CYS A 19 15.07 -22.42 -10.30
C CYS A 19 14.33 -22.16 -8.97
N GLY A 20 14.97 -21.46 -8.04
CA GLY A 20 14.30 -20.94 -6.85
C GLY A 20 13.30 -19.90 -7.32
N SER A 21 12.11 -20.33 -7.72
CA SER A 21 10.98 -19.44 -7.96
C SER A 21 10.67 -18.80 -6.62
N THR A 22 11.04 -17.53 -6.47
CA THR A 22 10.46 -16.71 -5.42
C THR A 22 8.94 -16.81 -5.55
N PRO A 23 8.18 -16.99 -4.45
CA PRO A 23 6.74 -16.96 -4.55
C PRO A 23 6.36 -15.58 -5.07
N VAL A 24 5.88 -15.54 -6.31
CA VAL A 24 5.21 -14.36 -6.85
C VAL A 24 3.97 -14.20 -5.99
N ASN A 25 3.98 -13.17 -5.14
CA ASN A 25 2.80 -12.81 -4.39
C ASN A 25 1.78 -12.27 -5.41
N LEU A 26 0.94 -13.16 -5.91
CA LEU A 26 -0.05 -12.89 -6.95
C LEU A 26 -1.18 -12.09 -6.32
N TYR A 27 -1.08 -10.77 -6.40
CA TYR A 27 -2.13 -9.87 -5.96
C TYR A 27 -3.21 -9.76 -7.02
N SER A 28 -4.46 -10.04 -6.63
CA SER A 28 -5.63 -9.78 -7.48
C SER A 28 -6.16 -8.36 -7.20
N ASP A 29 -6.19 -7.52 -8.23
CA ASP A 29 -6.78 -6.17 -8.18
C ASP A 29 -8.22 -6.21 -7.63
N ASN A 30 -9.02 -7.19 -8.07
CA ASN A 30 -10.38 -7.39 -7.58
C ASN A 30 -10.44 -7.69 -6.08
N THR A 31 -9.51 -8.51 -5.56
CA THR A 31 -9.44 -8.81 -4.13
C THR A 31 -9.09 -7.57 -3.33
N MET A 32 -8.12 -6.77 -3.78
CA MET A 32 -7.72 -5.55 -3.07
C MET A 32 -8.81 -4.48 -3.10
N LYS A 33 -9.52 -4.31 -4.22
CA LYS A 33 -10.70 -3.44 -4.30
C LYS A 33 -11.81 -3.88 -3.36
N LYS A 34 -12.04 -5.19 -3.23
CA LYS A 34 -13.02 -5.73 -2.28
C LYS A 34 -12.61 -5.47 -0.84
N LYS A 35 -11.33 -5.66 -0.50
CA LYS A 35 -10.76 -5.32 0.80
C LYS A 35 -10.89 -3.83 1.11
N GLU A 36 -10.48 -2.94 0.19
CA GLU A 36 -10.65 -1.49 0.33
C GLU A 36 -12.12 -1.11 0.60
N TYR A 37 -13.05 -1.64 -0.20
CA TYR A 37 -14.48 -1.40 -0.02
C TYR A 37 -14.99 -1.87 1.35
N ASN A 38 -14.66 -3.11 1.74
CA ASN A 38 -15.10 -3.69 3.01
C ASN A 38 -14.52 -2.91 4.20
N GLY A 39 -13.25 -2.54 4.13
CA GLY A 39 -12.57 -1.78 5.17
C GLY A 39 -13.15 -0.38 5.35
N ILE A 40 -13.43 0.34 4.24
CA ILE A 40 -14.11 1.65 4.29
C ILE A 40 -15.51 1.50 4.89
N LYS A 41 -16.25 0.44 4.52
CA LYS A 41 -17.57 0.16 5.08
C LYS A 41 -17.49 -0.15 6.57
N ALA A 42 -16.52 -0.96 7.00
CA ALA A 42 -16.28 -1.28 8.41
C ALA A 42 -15.93 -0.02 9.21
N TYR A 43 -15.06 0.85 8.68
CA TYR A 43 -14.71 2.13 9.28
C TYR A 43 -15.94 3.03 9.48
N LYS A 44 -16.78 3.16 8.45
CA LYS A 44 -18.04 3.93 8.52
C LYS A 44 -19.02 3.39 9.57
N ASN A 45 -18.95 2.09 9.87
CA ASN A 45 -19.76 1.42 10.88
C ASN A 45 -19.11 1.36 12.27
N GLY A 46 -17.94 1.98 12.48
CA GLY A 46 -17.23 1.97 13.76
C GLY A 46 -16.49 0.66 14.07
N LEU A 47 -16.38 -0.27 13.12
CA LEU A 47 -15.67 -1.54 13.26
C LEU A 47 -14.19 -1.36 12.94
N TYR A 48 -13.48 -0.61 13.79
CA TYR A 48 -12.14 -0.10 13.46
C TYR A 48 -11.07 -1.19 13.34
N GLU A 49 -11.09 -2.23 14.17
CA GLU A 49 -10.18 -3.38 14.02
C GLU A 49 -10.35 -4.07 12.66
N GLN A 50 -11.59 -4.37 12.30
CA GLN A 50 -11.91 -4.97 11.01
C GLN A 50 -11.49 -4.03 9.87
N ALA A 51 -11.77 -2.74 10.01
CA ALA A 51 -11.35 -1.74 9.03
C ALA A 51 -9.83 -1.78 8.83
N PHE A 52 -9.04 -1.77 9.90
CA PHE A 52 -7.58 -1.85 9.78
C PHE A 52 -7.13 -3.11 9.05
N ASN A 53 -7.66 -4.28 9.45
CA ASN A 53 -7.29 -5.56 8.86
C ASN A 53 -7.64 -5.66 7.37
N ASP A 54 -8.76 -5.06 6.95
CA ASP A 54 -9.15 -4.97 5.55
C ASP A 54 -8.35 -3.90 4.77
N LEU A 55 -7.90 -2.82 5.43
CA LEU A 55 -7.29 -1.66 4.76
C LEU A 55 -5.76 -1.70 4.66
N LYS A 56 -5.05 -2.36 5.58
CA LYS A 56 -3.58 -2.28 5.65
C LYS A 56 -2.89 -2.74 4.35
N GLU A 57 -3.36 -3.83 3.76
CA GLU A 57 -2.80 -4.39 2.54
C GLU A 57 -3.11 -3.56 1.29
N PRO A 58 -4.37 -3.14 1.00
CA PRO A 58 -4.62 -2.24 -0.12
C PRO A 58 -3.91 -0.88 0.07
N ALA A 59 -3.81 -0.35 1.30
CA ALA A 59 -3.06 0.88 1.55
C ALA A 59 -1.57 0.73 1.17
N ALA A 60 -0.93 -0.37 1.59
CA ALA A 60 0.45 -0.70 1.23
C ALA A 60 0.64 -0.90 -0.29
N LEU A 61 -0.38 -1.36 -1.00
CA LEU A 61 -0.32 -1.58 -2.45
C LEU A 61 -0.70 -0.36 -3.29
N GLY A 62 -0.94 0.80 -2.67
CA GLY A 62 -1.16 2.07 -3.36
C GLY A 62 -2.63 2.44 -3.60
N TYR A 63 -3.59 1.75 -2.99
CA TYR A 63 -5.02 2.07 -3.11
C TYR A 63 -5.35 3.31 -2.28
N LYS A 64 -5.75 4.38 -2.97
CA LYS A 64 -5.79 5.72 -2.38
C LYS A 64 -6.91 5.94 -1.38
N SER A 65 -8.06 5.28 -1.54
CA SER A 65 -9.15 5.42 -0.56
C SER A 65 -8.82 4.65 0.72
N ALA A 66 -8.09 3.54 0.61
CA ALA A 66 -7.54 2.84 1.76
C ALA A 66 -6.50 3.69 2.51
N GLN A 67 -5.55 4.30 1.80
CA GLN A 67 -4.55 5.22 2.39
C GLN A 67 -5.22 6.39 3.11
N TYR A 68 -6.20 7.04 2.47
CA TYR A 68 -6.96 8.13 3.09
C TYR A 68 -7.71 7.67 4.35
N THR A 69 -8.34 6.50 4.33
CA THR A 69 -9.08 6.01 5.49
C THR A 69 -8.15 5.65 6.64
N LEU A 70 -7.04 4.97 6.35
CA LEU A 70 -6.03 4.61 7.34
C LEU A 70 -5.39 5.86 7.98
N ALA A 71 -5.19 6.94 7.20
CA ALA A 71 -4.74 8.22 7.73
C ALA A 71 -5.62 8.71 8.88
N PHE A 72 -6.94 8.70 8.70
CA PHE A 72 -7.86 9.14 9.74
C PHE A 72 -7.95 8.17 10.91
N MET A 73 -7.67 6.88 10.72
CA MET A 73 -7.58 5.93 11.82
C MET A 73 -6.42 6.29 12.76
N PHE A 74 -5.24 6.64 12.21
CA PHE A 74 -4.11 7.16 13.01
C PHE A 74 -4.39 8.53 13.60
N LEU A 75 -4.91 9.49 12.81
CA LEU A 75 -5.16 10.85 13.31
C LEU A 75 -6.17 10.90 14.47
N LYS A 76 -7.08 9.92 14.54
CA LYS A 76 -8.14 9.84 15.55
C LYS A 76 -7.91 8.78 16.63
N GLY A 77 -6.86 7.97 16.54
CA GLY A 77 -6.63 6.87 17.46
C GLY A 77 -7.74 5.80 17.42
N GLN A 78 -8.22 5.45 16.21
CA GLN A 78 -9.30 4.48 16.03
C GLN A 78 -8.72 3.09 15.79
N TYR A 79 -8.76 2.25 16.84
CA TYR A 79 -8.08 0.94 16.95
C TYR A 79 -6.54 1.01 16.99
N LEU A 80 -5.94 1.99 16.32
CA LEU A 80 -4.52 2.28 16.35
C LEU A 80 -4.22 3.37 17.40
N ASP A 81 -2.98 3.44 17.86
CA ASP A 81 -2.53 4.57 18.67
C ASP A 81 -2.62 5.87 17.86
N GLN A 82 -3.02 6.96 18.52
CA GLN A 82 -3.14 8.24 17.86
C GLN A 82 -1.76 8.74 17.45
N SER A 83 -1.58 9.04 16.16
CA SER A 83 -0.31 9.51 15.61
C SER A 83 -0.55 10.55 14.52
N THR A 84 -0.11 11.79 14.76
CA THR A 84 -0.11 12.85 13.75
C THR A 84 0.88 12.53 12.64
N LYS A 85 2.08 12.03 12.96
CA LYS A 85 3.13 11.71 11.99
C LYS A 85 2.70 10.62 11.01
N LEU A 86 2.27 9.45 11.50
CA LEU A 86 1.81 8.34 10.64
C LEU A 86 0.54 8.71 9.89
N GLY A 87 -0.41 9.38 10.57
CA GLY A 87 -1.64 9.87 9.96
C GLY A 87 -1.38 10.82 8.80
N MET A 88 -0.49 11.80 8.98
CA MET A 88 -0.10 12.74 7.93
C MET A 88 0.72 12.08 6.82
N GLY A 89 1.55 11.07 7.14
CA GLY A 89 2.22 10.25 6.14
C GLY A 89 1.22 9.60 5.18
N TRP A 90 0.21 8.92 5.72
CA TRP A 90 -0.85 8.28 4.93
C TRP A 90 -1.71 9.29 4.18
N LEU A 91 -2.06 10.43 4.79
CA LEU A 91 -2.85 11.47 4.13
C LEU A 91 -2.08 12.13 2.97
N GLY A 92 -0.77 12.38 3.16
CA GLY A 92 0.09 12.98 2.15
C GLY A 92 0.25 12.09 0.92
N VAL A 93 0.46 10.77 1.11
CA VAL A 93 0.49 9.84 -0.03
C VAL A 93 -0.89 9.68 -0.68
N ALA A 94 -1.99 9.72 0.09
CA ALA A 94 -3.34 9.68 -0.46
C ALA A 94 -3.65 10.88 -1.36
N ALA A 95 -3.09 12.06 -1.07
CA ALA A 95 -3.28 13.29 -1.82
C ALA A 95 -2.79 13.21 -3.28
N GLU A 96 -1.91 12.26 -3.64
CA GLU A 96 -1.54 11.97 -5.03
C GLU A 96 -2.75 11.64 -5.93
N ALA A 97 -3.89 11.26 -5.35
CA ALA A 97 -5.13 11.03 -6.08
C ALA A 97 -5.77 12.29 -6.69
N GLY A 98 -5.29 13.49 -6.33
CA GLY A 98 -5.81 14.76 -6.86
C GLY A 98 -7.24 15.06 -6.41
N VAL A 99 -7.62 14.56 -5.23
CA VAL A 99 -8.92 14.83 -4.64
C VAL A 99 -8.82 16.10 -3.80
N GLU A 100 -9.43 17.18 -4.29
CA GLU A 100 -9.31 18.52 -3.72
C GLU A 100 -9.56 18.56 -2.20
N ASN A 101 -10.60 17.87 -1.71
CA ASN A 101 -10.88 17.86 -0.28
C ASN A 101 -9.80 17.12 0.53
N TRP A 102 -9.17 16.08 -0.01
CA TRP A 102 -8.09 15.36 0.67
C TRP A 102 -6.83 16.21 0.75
N SER A 103 -6.46 16.88 -0.35
CA SER A 103 -5.35 17.84 -0.38
C SER A 103 -5.61 19.00 0.58
N HIS A 104 -6.82 19.56 0.58
CA HIS A 104 -7.18 20.64 1.50
C HIS A 104 -7.09 20.22 2.98
N GLN A 105 -7.50 18.98 3.31
CA GLN A 105 -7.35 18.44 4.66
C GLN A 105 -5.87 18.31 5.05
N TYR A 106 -5.04 17.78 4.15
CA TYR A 106 -3.59 17.73 4.36
C TYR A 106 -3.03 19.12 4.63
N ASP A 107 -3.32 20.10 3.77
CA ASP A 107 -2.83 21.47 3.88
C ASP A 107 -3.28 22.13 5.19
N THR A 108 -4.50 21.83 5.65
CA THR A 108 -5.03 22.35 6.92
C THR A 108 -4.25 21.81 8.11
N PHE A 109 -4.04 20.49 8.19
CA PHE A 109 -3.25 19.89 9.26
C PHE A 109 -1.79 20.35 9.21
N TYR A 110 -1.21 20.39 8.01
CA TYR A 110 0.17 20.83 7.81
C TYR A 110 0.36 22.30 8.20
N ALA A 111 -0.56 23.19 7.82
CA ALA A 111 -0.49 24.61 8.18
C ALA A 111 -0.51 24.84 9.69
N ALA A 112 -1.31 24.04 10.41
CA ALA A 112 -1.44 24.11 11.87
C ALA A 112 -0.23 23.52 12.64
N ALA A 113 0.60 22.71 11.98
CA ALA A 113 1.74 22.05 12.61
C ALA A 113 2.89 23.02 12.94
N THR A 114 3.60 22.72 14.03
CA THR A 114 4.86 23.36 14.41
C THR A 114 5.95 23.09 13.38
N LEU A 115 7.06 23.84 13.45
CA LEU A 115 8.19 23.63 12.53
C LEU A 115 8.78 22.21 12.65
N GLU A 116 8.88 21.69 13.87
CA GLU A 116 9.38 20.34 14.12
C GLU A 116 8.44 19.26 13.55
N GLU A 117 7.14 19.39 13.81
CA GLU A 117 6.14 18.48 13.24
C GLU A 117 6.15 18.51 11.71
N LYS A 118 6.29 19.68 11.09
CA LYS A 118 6.42 19.81 9.62
C LYS A 118 7.60 19.02 9.08
N GLN A 119 8.76 19.09 9.72
CA GLN A 119 9.93 18.31 9.31
C GLN A 119 9.68 16.81 9.40
N GLN A 120 9.00 16.36 10.46
CA GLN A 120 8.63 14.95 10.63
C GLN A 120 7.61 14.51 9.58
N ILE A 121 6.61 15.35 9.29
CA ILE A 121 5.59 15.12 8.26
C ILE A 121 6.24 15.04 6.87
N ASP A 122 7.13 15.97 6.53
CA ASP A 122 7.82 15.97 5.24
C ASP A 122 8.64 14.69 5.05
N ALA A 123 9.35 14.25 6.10
CA ALA A 123 10.15 13.04 6.07
C ALA A 123 9.30 11.77 5.88
N ILE A 124 8.21 11.63 6.64
CA ILE A 124 7.35 10.44 6.56
C ILE A 124 6.54 10.42 5.25
N VAL A 125 6.08 11.57 4.76
CA VAL A 125 5.39 11.67 3.46
C VAL A 125 6.34 11.29 2.32
N ALA A 126 7.59 11.76 2.34
CA ALA A 126 8.59 11.38 1.36
C ALA A 126 8.86 9.87 1.36
N LEU A 127 8.96 9.26 2.56
CA LEU A 127 9.10 7.81 2.70
C LEU A 127 7.89 7.06 2.12
N TYR A 128 6.68 7.49 2.48
CA TYR A 128 5.45 6.82 2.08
C TYR A 128 5.17 6.97 0.58
N ILE A 129 5.50 8.11 -0.04
CA ILE A 129 5.44 8.25 -1.50
C ILE A 129 6.40 7.25 -2.17
N LYS A 130 7.61 7.07 -1.63
CA LYS A 130 8.60 6.13 -2.18
C LYS A 130 8.16 4.67 -2.04
N GLN A 131 7.44 4.31 -0.99
CA GLN A 131 7.01 2.93 -0.72
C GLN A 131 5.63 2.61 -1.29
N PHE A 132 4.66 3.50 -1.07
CA PHE A 132 3.23 3.28 -1.25
C PHE A 132 2.60 4.21 -2.31
N GLY A 133 3.37 5.10 -2.91
CA GLY A 133 2.89 6.05 -3.91
C GLY A 133 2.42 5.39 -5.21
N VAL A 134 1.67 6.13 -6.03
CA VAL A 134 1.10 5.63 -7.29
C VAL A 134 2.19 5.03 -8.18
N LYS A 135 3.30 5.77 -8.34
CA LYS A 135 4.43 5.35 -9.16
C LYS A 135 5.18 4.16 -8.53
N ALA A 136 5.42 4.21 -7.22
CA ALA A 136 6.14 3.17 -6.49
C ALA A 136 5.45 1.80 -6.60
N GLN A 137 4.12 1.81 -6.57
CA GLN A 137 3.30 0.61 -6.59
C GLN A 137 2.74 0.26 -7.97
N ASN A 138 3.21 0.89 -9.05
CA ASN A 138 2.74 0.68 -10.42
C ASN A 138 1.21 0.82 -10.56
N MET A 139 0.63 1.76 -9.83
CA MET A 139 -0.81 2.02 -9.82
C MET A 139 -1.19 2.98 -10.94
N THR A 140 -2.46 2.91 -11.34
CA THR A 140 -3.12 3.92 -12.16
C THR A 140 -4.40 4.31 -11.43
N CYS A 141 -4.46 5.55 -10.94
CA CYS A 141 -5.61 6.07 -10.20
C CYS A 141 -6.28 7.18 -11.01
N ARG A 142 -7.60 7.14 -11.08
CA ARG A 142 -8.40 8.14 -11.79
C ARG A 142 -9.65 8.48 -10.99
N ARG A 143 -10.07 9.74 -11.09
CA ARG A 143 -11.37 10.16 -10.58
C ARG A 143 -12.47 9.46 -11.38
N SER A 144 -13.39 8.80 -10.71
CA SER A 144 -14.51 8.15 -11.37
C SER A 144 -15.46 9.22 -11.93
N THR A 145 -15.73 9.13 -13.23
CA THR A 145 -16.63 10.03 -13.96
C THR A 145 -18.06 9.53 -14.05
N SER A 146 -18.41 8.43 -13.37
CA SER A 146 -19.73 7.79 -13.51
C SER A 146 -20.86 8.76 -13.17
N ALA A 147 -21.83 8.90 -14.09
CA ALA A 147 -22.97 9.82 -14.01
C ALA A 147 -23.89 9.59 -12.80
N ARG A 148 -23.74 8.45 -12.08
CA ARG A 148 -24.44 8.15 -10.83
C ARG A 148 -23.67 8.73 -9.64
N ARG A 149 -23.59 10.06 -9.56
CA ARG A 149 -23.22 10.75 -8.31
C ARG A 149 -24.42 10.73 -7.37
N THR A 150 -24.78 9.56 -6.86
CA THR A 150 -26.00 9.47 -6.04
C THR A 150 -25.82 10.12 -4.66
N PHE A 151 -24.59 10.42 -4.20
CA PHE A 151 -24.33 10.93 -2.84
C PHE A 151 -23.09 11.83 -2.70
N GLY A 152 -22.65 12.55 -3.75
CA GLY A 152 -21.55 13.54 -3.64
C GLY A 152 -20.15 13.00 -3.33
N GLU A 153 -19.99 11.71 -3.00
CA GLU A 153 -18.70 11.09 -2.67
C GLU A 153 -17.83 10.92 -3.93
N ILE A 154 -16.60 11.44 -3.87
CA ILE A 154 -15.63 11.30 -4.96
C ILE A 154 -15.08 9.88 -4.92
N LYS A 155 -15.47 9.04 -5.89
CA LYS A 155 -14.88 7.71 -6.05
C LYS A 155 -13.55 7.81 -6.80
N ILE A 156 -12.46 7.36 -6.19
CA ILE A 156 -11.17 7.17 -6.84
C ILE A 156 -11.05 5.69 -7.24
N ASP A 157 -10.90 5.45 -8.54
CA ASP A 157 -10.69 4.11 -9.08
C ASP A 157 -9.20 3.92 -9.32
N CYS A 158 -8.56 3.15 -8.45
CA CYS A 158 -7.18 2.74 -8.58
C CYS A 158 -7.13 1.30 -9.11
N THR A 159 -6.39 1.11 -10.19
CA THR A 159 -6.08 -0.20 -10.77
C THR A 159 -4.60 -0.46 -10.68
N LYS A 160 -4.24 -1.67 -10.29
CA LYS A 160 -2.86 -2.16 -10.34
C LYS A 160 -2.58 -2.83 -11.68
N ARG A 161 -1.44 -2.53 -12.30
CA ARG A 161 -0.98 -3.32 -13.45
C ARG A 161 -0.39 -4.64 -12.95
N ASP A 162 -0.66 -5.72 -13.68
CA ASP A 162 -0.08 -7.03 -13.37
C ASP A 162 1.46 -6.95 -13.36
N GLY A 163 2.08 -7.49 -12.32
CA GLY A 163 3.53 -7.45 -12.14
C GLY A 163 3.98 -7.76 -10.72
N ALA A 164 5.29 -7.99 -10.54
CA ALA A 164 5.88 -8.13 -9.22
C ALA A 164 5.71 -6.84 -8.41
N VAL A 165 5.41 -6.99 -7.13
CA VAL A 165 5.32 -5.87 -6.19
C VAL A 165 6.28 -6.03 -5.05
N THR A 166 6.79 -4.88 -4.62
CA THR A 166 7.42 -4.76 -3.32
C THR A 166 6.34 -4.49 -2.29
N VAL A 167 6.21 -5.43 -1.36
CA VAL A 167 5.31 -5.33 -0.22
C VAL A 167 6.11 -4.72 0.92
N TYR A 168 5.62 -3.60 1.43
CA TYR A 168 6.13 -3.00 2.66
C TYR A 168 5.08 -3.20 3.74
N GLU A 169 5.53 -3.54 4.94
CA GLU A 169 4.64 -3.64 6.10
C GLU A 169 4.11 -2.25 6.47
N VAL A 170 2.89 -2.22 7.02
CA VAL A 170 2.29 -1.00 7.55
C VAL A 170 2.74 -0.86 8.99
N ASP A 171 3.56 0.16 9.27
CA ASP A 171 3.92 0.53 10.63
C ASP A 171 2.67 0.92 11.42
N THR A 172 2.53 0.41 12.64
CA THR A 172 1.39 0.68 13.53
C THR A 172 1.77 1.50 14.77
N VAL A 173 3.08 1.77 14.93
CA VAL A 173 3.69 2.54 16.02
C VAL A 173 4.81 3.41 15.43
N GLU A 174 5.11 4.53 16.10
CA GLU A 174 6.10 5.53 15.64
C GLU A 174 7.57 5.18 15.88
#